data_AF-A0A8T2R9J5-F1
#
_entry.id   AF-A0A8T2R9J5-F1
#
_cell.length_a   1.000
_cell.length_b   1.000
_cell.length_c   1.000
_cell.angle_alpha   90.00
_cell.angle_beta   90.00
_cell.angle_gamma   90.00
#
_symmetry.space_group_name_H-M   'P 1'
#
loop_
_entity.id
_entity.type
_entity.pdbx_description
1 polymer ?
#
loop_
_entity_poly.entity_id
_entity_poly.type
_entity_poly.pdbx_seq_one_letter_code
_entity_poly.pdbx_strand_id
1 'polypeptide(L)'
;MSFAEMLKLVQTMDYSVIVFDTAPTGHTLRLLQFPSTLEKGLGKMMALKNRFGGLISQFSRMFGAEDEFGEAAIMSKLEGIQDVIERVNQQFRDPDLTTFVCVCIPEFLSLYETERLVQELARFEIDTHNIIINQILYEEGVESKLLQARMRMQQKYLDQFYELYEDFHISLLPLLSEEVRGVDALKDFSKHLTTPFNLRSTNECKVKDITNLEEEASKLRQRLSEIEAEIETNRKGKQIV
;
A
#
# COMPACT_ATOMS: atom_id res chain seq x y z
N MET A 1 11.65 -14.30 -4.03
CA MET A 1 11.47 -15.37 -3.02
C MET A 1 10.64 -16.48 -3.60
N SER A 2 10.99 -17.74 -3.35
CA SER A 2 10.15 -18.86 -3.75
C SER A 2 8.99 -19.05 -2.77
N PHE A 3 7.84 -19.52 -3.24
CA PHE A 3 6.69 -19.81 -2.36
C PHE A 3 7.06 -20.82 -1.25
N ALA A 4 7.96 -21.75 -1.54
CA ALA A 4 8.46 -22.71 -0.56
C ALA A 4 9.24 -22.06 0.60
N GLU A 5 10.00 -20.99 0.34
CA GLU A 5 10.66 -20.22 1.41
C GLU A 5 9.65 -19.46 2.26
N MET A 6 8.62 -18.89 1.64
CA MET A 6 7.52 -18.25 2.35
C MET A 6 6.84 -19.25 3.30
N LEU A 7 6.47 -20.43 2.79
CA LEU A 7 5.89 -21.51 3.60
C LEU A 7 6.80 -21.90 4.77
N LYS A 8 8.10 -22.04 4.52
CA LYS A 8 9.06 -22.41 5.55
C LYS A 8 9.14 -21.37 6.67
N LEU A 9 9.21 -20.09 6.30
CA LEU A 9 9.29 -18.98 7.27
C LEU A 9 8.02 -18.86 8.12
N VAL A 10 6.85 -19.05 7.50
CA VAL A 10 5.55 -19.09 8.20
C VAL A 10 5.48 -20.26 9.18
N GLN A 11 6.13 -21.39 8.87
CA GLN A 11 6.12 -22.57 9.74
C GLN A 11 7.11 -22.51 10.90
N THR A 12 8.31 -21.96 10.69
CA THR A 12 9.33 -21.94 11.76
C THR A 12 9.04 -20.89 12.83
N MET A 13 8.25 -19.85 12.50
CA MET A 13 7.87 -18.78 13.45
C MET A 13 9.09 -18.14 14.15
N ASP A 14 10.24 -18.09 13.47
CA ASP A 14 11.49 -17.55 14.05
C ASP A 14 11.46 -16.02 14.24
N TYR A 15 10.43 -15.35 13.70
CA TYR A 15 10.25 -13.91 13.71
C TYR A 15 8.85 -13.54 14.20
N SER A 16 8.73 -12.42 14.92
CA SER A 16 7.43 -11.91 15.37
C SER A 16 6.56 -11.39 14.23
N VAL A 17 7.17 -10.81 13.20
CA VAL A 17 6.50 -10.24 12.02
C VAL A 17 7.38 -10.47 10.80
N ILE A 18 6.75 -10.83 9.68
CA ILE A 18 7.42 -11.02 8.39
C ILE A 18 6.74 -10.12 7.36
N VAL A 19 7.51 -9.29 6.68
CA VAL A 19 7.00 -8.41 5.62
C VAL A 19 7.36 -9.01 4.26
N PHE A 20 6.34 -9.28 3.46
CA PHE A 20 6.50 -9.81 2.10
C PHE A 20 6.41 -8.68 1.07
N ASP A 21 7.53 -8.39 0.41
CA ASP A 21 7.53 -7.55 -0.79
C ASP A 21 7.15 -8.38 -2.02
N THR A 22 6.02 -8.04 -2.62
CA THR A 22 5.39 -8.88 -3.66
C THR A 22 5.64 -8.32 -5.06
N ALA A 23 5.47 -9.18 -6.06
CA ALA A 23 5.54 -8.78 -7.46
C ALA A 23 4.35 -7.87 -7.83
N PRO A 24 4.26 -7.34 -9.08
CA PRO A 24 3.10 -6.56 -9.50
C PRO A 24 1.78 -7.32 -9.34
N THR A 25 0.67 -6.60 -9.15
CA THR A 25 -0.68 -7.10 -8.81
C THR A 25 -1.03 -8.48 -9.37
N GLY A 26 -0.95 -8.66 -10.68
CA GLY A 26 -1.32 -9.93 -11.35
C GLY A 26 -0.44 -11.14 -10.98
N HIS A 27 0.84 -10.94 -10.64
CA HIS A 27 1.73 -12.02 -10.20
C HIS A 27 1.50 -12.41 -8.74
N THR A 28 1.21 -11.42 -7.89
CA THR A 28 0.88 -11.65 -6.48
C THR A 28 -0.38 -12.47 -6.32
N LEU A 29 -1.40 -12.19 -7.12
CA LEU A 29 -2.63 -12.99 -7.11
C LEU A 29 -2.40 -14.46 -7.46
N ARG A 30 -1.49 -14.76 -8.40
CA ARG A 30 -1.14 -16.14 -8.72
C ARG A 30 -0.44 -16.85 -7.56
N LEU A 31 0.38 -16.12 -6.80
CA LEU A 31 1.04 -16.64 -5.60
C LEU A 31 0.01 -17.02 -4.53
N LEU A 32 -0.98 -16.14 -4.29
CA LEU A 32 -2.04 -16.37 -3.32
C LEU A 32 -3.01 -17.49 -3.75
N GLN A 33 -3.21 -17.68 -5.06
CA GLN A 33 -4.00 -18.78 -5.62
C GLN A 33 -3.30 -20.14 -5.59
N PHE A 34 -1.98 -20.14 -5.47
CA PHE A 34 -1.16 -21.34 -5.62
C PHE A 34 -1.49 -22.46 -4.62
N PRO A 35 -1.67 -22.19 -3.31
CA PRO A 35 -2.15 -23.17 -2.33
C PRO A 35 -3.39 -23.95 -2.79
N SER A 36 -4.45 -23.22 -3.14
CA SER A 36 -5.72 -23.82 -3.55
C SER A 36 -5.62 -24.59 -4.87
N THR A 37 -4.71 -24.16 -5.76
CA THR A 37 -4.46 -24.83 -7.04
C THR A 37 -3.69 -26.14 -6.82
N LEU A 38 -2.68 -26.12 -5.96
CA LEU A 38 -1.94 -27.32 -5.55
C LEU A 38 -2.85 -28.32 -4.86
N GLU A 39 -3.67 -27.89 -3.91
CA GLU A 39 -4.63 -28.74 -3.19
C GLU A 39 -5.58 -29.45 -4.16
N LYS A 40 -6.18 -28.71 -5.11
CA LYS A 40 -7.02 -29.28 -6.16
C LYS A 40 -6.26 -30.25 -7.07
N GLY A 41 -5.01 -29.96 -7.38
CA GLY A 41 -4.13 -30.81 -8.18
C GLY A 41 -3.83 -32.14 -7.48
N LEU A 42 -3.41 -32.07 -6.21
CA LEU A 42 -3.14 -33.23 -5.36
C LEU A 42 -4.40 -34.08 -5.17
N GLY A 43 -5.54 -33.46 -4.90
CA GLY A 43 -6.82 -34.17 -4.77
C GLY A 43 -7.23 -34.93 -6.03
N LYS A 44 -7.03 -34.32 -7.22
CA LYS A 44 -7.26 -35.02 -8.50
C LYS A 44 -6.30 -36.17 -8.72
N MET A 45 -5.03 -36.01 -8.36
CA MET A 45 -4.02 -37.05 -8.50
C MET A 45 -4.32 -38.25 -7.58
N MET A 46 -4.75 -37.99 -6.35
CA MET A 46 -5.23 -39.02 -5.42
C MET A 46 -6.48 -39.72 -5.95
N ALA A 47 -7.47 -38.98 -6.47
CA ALA A 47 -8.67 -39.56 -7.06
C ALA A 47 -8.36 -40.43 -8.29
N LEU A 48 -7.40 -40.01 -9.12
CA LEU A 48 -6.91 -40.80 -10.25
C LEU A 48 -6.21 -42.07 -9.76
N LYS A 49 -5.32 -41.97 -8.77
CA LYS A 49 -4.68 -43.15 -8.17
C LYS A 49 -5.72 -44.10 -7.56
N ASN A 50 -6.76 -43.62 -6.90
CA ASN A 50 -7.77 -44.51 -6.33
C ASN A 50 -8.55 -45.28 -7.41
N ARG A 51 -8.72 -44.69 -8.60
CA ARG A 51 -9.36 -45.36 -9.75
C ARG A 51 -8.43 -46.34 -10.48
N PHE A 52 -7.15 -46.01 -10.59
CA PHE A 52 -6.17 -46.79 -11.36
C PHE A 52 -5.26 -47.66 -10.50
N GLY A 53 -5.29 -47.51 -9.18
CA GLY A 53 -4.41 -48.19 -8.23
C GLY A 53 -4.66 -49.69 -8.17
N GLY A 54 -5.91 -50.12 -8.35
CA GLY A 54 -6.24 -51.54 -8.49
C GLY A 54 -5.66 -52.19 -9.76
N LEU A 55 -5.48 -51.42 -10.83
CA LEU A 55 -4.86 -51.86 -12.09
C LEU A 55 -3.33 -51.81 -12.02
N ILE A 56 -2.78 -50.73 -11.45
CA ILE A 56 -1.34 -50.54 -11.27
C ILE A 56 -0.76 -51.60 -10.33
N SER A 57 -1.43 -51.88 -9.21
CA SER A 57 -1.01 -52.93 -8.26
C SER A 57 -1.04 -54.33 -8.88
N GLN A 58 -2.01 -54.64 -9.74
CA GLN A 58 -2.04 -55.90 -10.49
C GLN A 58 -0.93 -55.98 -11.52
N PHE A 59 -0.64 -54.87 -12.22
CA PHE A 59 0.41 -54.80 -13.22
C PHE A 59 1.82 -54.88 -12.60
N SER A 60 2.05 -54.17 -11.49
CA SER A 60 3.29 -54.18 -10.70
C SER A 60 3.57 -55.59 -10.15
N ARG A 61 2.55 -56.29 -9.62
CA ARG A 61 2.66 -57.70 -9.19
C ARG A 61 3.00 -58.64 -10.34
N MET A 62 2.48 -58.39 -11.55
CA MET A 62 2.77 -59.21 -12.74
C MET A 62 4.19 -58.98 -13.28
N PHE A 63 4.73 -57.77 -13.15
CA PHE A 63 6.10 -57.42 -13.57
C PHE A 63 7.17 -57.65 -12.50
N GLY A 64 6.82 -58.22 -11.34
CA GLY A 64 7.78 -58.53 -10.27
C GLY A 64 8.41 -57.29 -9.61
N ALA A 65 7.81 -56.12 -9.80
CA ALA A 65 8.23 -54.89 -9.13
C ALA A 65 7.45 -54.78 -7.80
N GLU A 66 8.06 -55.19 -6.68
CA GLU A 66 7.54 -54.91 -5.34
C GLU A 66 7.73 -53.41 -5.04
N ASP A 67 6.83 -52.56 -5.52
CA ASP A 67 6.90 -51.10 -5.36
C ASP A 67 6.08 -50.57 -4.16
N GLU A 68 5.86 -51.41 -3.15
CA GLU A 68 5.03 -51.10 -1.98
C GLU A 68 5.71 -50.06 -1.04
N PHE A 69 7.04 -50.00 -1.02
CA PHE A 69 7.82 -49.06 -0.21
C PHE A 69 7.92 -47.66 -0.83
N GLY A 70 7.99 -47.57 -2.17
CA GLY A 70 8.08 -46.30 -2.91
C GLY A 70 6.77 -45.52 -2.88
N GLU A 71 5.63 -46.21 -3.07
CA GLU A 71 4.32 -45.58 -3.06
C GLU A 71 3.92 -45.02 -1.68
N ALA A 72 4.21 -45.75 -0.60
CA ALA A 72 3.90 -45.31 0.76
C ALA A 72 4.72 -44.07 1.16
N ALA A 73 6.00 -44.04 0.78
CA ALA A 73 6.88 -42.89 1.03
C ALA A 73 6.46 -41.64 0.24
N ILE A 74 6.01 -41.82 -1.01
CA ILE A 74 5.47 -40.72 -1.83
C ILE A 74 4.16 -40.20 -1.23
N MET A 75 3.29 -41.09 -0.74
CA MET A 75 2.03 -40.69 -0.10
C MET A 75 2.24 -39.89 1.17
N SER A 76 3.10 -40.37 2.08
CA SER A 76 3.42 -39.64 3.30
C SER A 76 3.99 -38.25 3.02
N LYS A 77 4.79 -38.09 1.95
CA LYS A 77 5.28 -36.77 1.52
C LYS A 77 4.17 -35.88 0.97
N LEU A 78 3.22 -36.43 0.20
CA LEU A 78 2.09 -35.68 -0.36
C LEU A 78 1.13 -35.22 0.74
N GLU A 79 0.82 -36.09 1.70
CA GLU A 79 0.02 -35.76 2.89
C GLU A 79 0.69 -34.64 3.70
N GLY A 80 2.00 -34.75 3.97
CA GLY A 80 2.74 -33.70 4.67
C GLY A 80 2.71 -32.36 3.95
N ILE A 81 2.77 -32.34 2.61
CA ILE A 81 2.63 -31.10 1.83
C ILE A 81 1.21 -30.53 1.93
N GLN A 82 0.18 -31.39 1.93
CA GLN A 82 -1.20 -30.96 2.07
C GLN A 82 -1.44 -30.28 3.43
N ASP A 83 -0.94 -30.87 4.51
CA ASP A 83 -1.03 -30.29 5.86
C ASP A 83 -0.34 -28.91 5.95
N VAL A 84 0.82 -28.76 5.29
CA VAL A 84 1.54 -27.48 5.20
C VAL A 84 0.67 -26.43 4.50
N ILE A 85 0.10 -26.79 3.35
CA ILE A 85 -0.71 -25.90 2.52
C ILE A 85 -1.96 -25.45 3.29
N GLU A 86 -2.64 -26.38 3.96
CA GLU A 86 -3.85 -26.08 4.71
C GLU A 86 -3.57 -25.11 5.87
N ARG A 87 -2.51 -25.36 6.64
CA ARG A 87 -2.10 -24.45 7.73
C ARG A 87 -1.77 -23.05 7.22
N VAL A 88 -1.07 -22.93 6.11
CA VAL A 88 -0.74 -21.62 5.55
C VAL A 88 -1.98 -20.90 5.03
N ASN A 89 -2.89 -21.61 4.38
CA ASN A 89 -4.17 -21.03 3.97
C ASN A 89 -4.98 -20.54 5.16
N GLN A 90 -5.01 -21.29 6.26
CA GLN A 90 -5.69 -20.86 7.49
C GLN A 90 -5.06 -19.57 8.05
N GLN A 91 -3.73 -19.49 8.10
CA GLN A 91 -3.03 -18.30 8.61
C GLN A 91 -3.20 -17.07 7.71
N PHE A 92 -3.22 -17.22 6.38
CA PHE A 92 -3.45 -16.09 5.47
C PHE A 92 -4.88 -15.53 5.56
N ARG A 93 -5.84 -16.34 6.00
CA ARG A 93 -7.23 -15.95 6.17
C ARG A 93 -7.56 -15.42 7.57
N ASP A 94 -6.60 -15.50 8.48
CA ASP A 94 -6.75 -15.00 9.84
C ASP A 94 -6.38 -13.51 9.88
N PRO A 95 -7.36 -12.59 10.10
CA PRO A 95 -7.11 -11.15 10.12
C PRO A 95 -6.25 -10.71 11.31
N ASP A 96 -6.16 -11.51 12.38
CA ASP A 96 -5.31 -11.21 13.53
C ASP A 96 -3.84 -11.57 13.28
N LEU A 97 -3.56 -12.41 12.26
CA LEU A 97 -2.22 -12.88 11.91
C LEU A 97 -1.68 -12.27 10.62
N THR A 98 -2.52 -12.10 9.60
CA THR A 98 -2.12 -11.67 8.26
C THR A 98 -2.98 -10.49 7.81
N THR A 99 -2.34 -9.41 7.35
CA THR A 99 -3.01 -8.29 6.67
C THR A 99 -2.24 -7.89 5.41
N PHE A 100 -2.96 -7.42 4.40
CA PHE A 100 -2.41 -6.94 3.14
C PHE A 100 -2.47 -5.42 3.05
N VAL A 101 -1.32 -4.80 2.76
CA VAL A 101 -1.18 -3.35 2.57
C VAL A 101 -1.02 -3.04 1.08
N CYS A 102 -2.00 -2.37 0.50
CA CYS A 102 -1.97 -1.98 -0.90
C CYS A 102 -1.15 -0.69 -1.08
N VAL A 103 -0.25 -0.65 -2.07
CA VAL A 103 0.53 0.55 -2.42
C VAL A 103 0.21 0.96 -3.84
N CYS A 104 -0.18 2.22 -4.05
CA CYS A 104 -0.60 2.74 -5.35
C CYS A 104 -0.14 4.19 -5.55
N ILE A 105 -0.42 4.74 -6.73
CA ILE A 105 -0.25 6.16 -7.06
C ILE A 105 -1.62 6.76 -7.47
N PRO A 106 -1.83 8.08 -7.33
CA PRO A 106 -3.13 8.73 -7.59
C PRO A 106 -3.36 8.93 -9.10
N GLU A 107 -3.42 7.83 -9.86
CA GLU A 107 -3.68 7.83 -11.30
C GLU A 107 -4.71 6.75 -11.65
N PHE A 108 -5.46 6.96 -12.74
CA PHE A 108 -6.57 6.09 -13.14
C PHE A 108 -6.23 4.59 -13.18
N LEU A 109 -5.14 4.24 -13.88
CA LEU A 109 -4.77 2.83 -14.05
C LEU A 109 -4.37 2.20 -12.72
N SER A 110 -3.72 2.95 -11.85
CA SER A 110 -3.31 2.47 -10.52
C SER A 110 -4.52 2.28 -9.60
N LEU A 111 -5.52 3.16 -9.66
CA LEU A 111 -6.79 3.00 -8.95
C LEU A 111 -7.51 1.72 -9.41
N TYR A 112 -7.65 1.53 -10.72
CA TYR A 112 -8.30 0.36 -11.30
C TYR A 112 -7.61 -0.96 -10.91
N GLU A 113 -6.28 -1.02 -10.98
CA GLU A 113 -5.51 -2.20 -10.56
C GLU A 113 -5.62 -2.46 -9.06
N THR A 114 -5.68 -1.41 -8.24
CA THR A 114 -5.86 -1.54 -6.78
C THR A 114 -7.25 -2.08 -6.45
N GLU A 115 -8.29 -1.58 -7.12
CA GLU A 115 -9.66 -2.08 -6.95
C GLU A 115 -9.76 -3.56 -7.31
N ARG A 116 -9.19 -3.95 -8.45
CA ARG A 116 -9.13 -5.35 -8.85
C ARG A 116 -8.37 -6.21 -7.84
N LEU A 117 -7.27 -5.71 -7.28
CA LEU A 117 -6.51 -6.41 -6.24
C LEU A 117 -7.35 -6.59 -4.97
N VAL A 118 -8.01 -5.53 -4.47
CA VAL A 118 -8.84 -5.60 -3.26
C VAL A 118 -10.00 -6.57 -3.43
N GLN A 119 -10.68 -6.55 -4.59
CA GLN A 119 -11.75 -7.51 -4.89
C GLN A 119 -11.26 -8.96 -4.89
N GLU A 120 -10.05 -9.21 -5.41
CA GLU A 120 -9.47 -10.55 -5.41
C GLU A 120 -9.00 -10.98 -4.00
N LEU A 121 -8.41 -10.07 -3.21
CA LEU A 121 -8.07 -10.35 -1.80
C LEU A 121 -9.31 -10.73 -1.00
N ALA A 122 -10.41 -10.00 -1.18
CA ALA A 122 -11.69 -10.34 -0.56
C ALA A 122 -12.21 -11.72 -0.99
N ARG A 123 -12.05 -12.10 -2.27
CA ARG A 123 -12.39 -13.46 -2.75
C ARG A 123 -11.52 -14.56 -2.14
N PHE A 124 -10.27 -14.24 -1.79
CA PHE A 124 -9.36 -15.16 -1.10
C PHE A 124 -9.54 -15.17 0.41
N GLU A 125 -10.44 -14.34 0.95
CA GLU A 125 -10.66 -14.13 2.39
C GLU A 125 -9.40 -13.62 3.09
N ILE A 126 -8.60 -12.80 2.40
CA ILE A 126 -7.40 -12.17 2.96
C ILE A 126 -7.75 -10.76 3.42
N ASP A 127 -7.38 -10.46 4.66
CA ASP A 127 -7.59 -9.17 5.28
C ASP A 127 -6.85 -8.04 4.56
N THR A 128 -7.54 -6.92 4.34
CA THR A 128 -6.92 -5.70 3.84
C THR A 128 -7.68 -4.48 4.33
N HIS A 129 -6.98 -3.59 5.04
CA HIS A 129 -7.56 -2.39 5.66
C HIS A 129 -6.70 -1.13 5.43
N ASN A 130 -5.58 -1.25 4.73
CA ASN A 130 -4.61 -0.17 4.59
C ASN A 130 -4.25 0.05 3.12
N ILE A 131 -4.34 1.31 2.67
CA ILE A 131 -3.90 1.74 1.34
C ILE A 131 -2.89 2.88 1.50
N ILE A 132 -1.73 2.72 0.86
CA ILE A 132 -0.68 3.71 0.79
C ILE A 132 -0.70 4.33 -0.60
N ILE A 133 -0.97 5.63 -0.69
CA ILE A 133 -0.91 6.38 -1.95
C ILE A 133 0.38 7.19 -1.99
N ASN A 134 1.31 6.75 -2.83
CA ASN A 134 2.65 7.33 -2.98
C ASN A 134 2.71 8.37 -4.12
N GLN A 135 3.81 9.12 -4.17
CA GLN A 135 4.11 10.10 -5.22
C GLN A 135 3.04 11.20 -5.35
N ILE A 136 2.48 11.63 -4.21
CA ILE A 136 1.58 12.78 -4.18
C ILE A 136 2.40 14.05 -4.42
N LEU A 137 2.04 14.79 -5.47
CA LEU A 137 2.60 16.11 -5.71
C LEU A 137 1.94 17.10 -4.77
N TYR A 138 2.76 17.75 -3.95
CA TYR A 138 2.30 18.79 -3.05
C TYR A 138 3.34 19.89 -2.97
N GLU A 139 2.99 21.06 -3.53
CA GLU A 139 3.85 22.24 -3.45
C GLU A 139 2.96 23.48 -3.45
N GLU A 140 3.23 24.39 -2.53
CA GLU A 140 2.51 25.66 -2.45
C GLU A 140 3.17 26.68 -3.38
N GLY A 141 2.37 27.50 -4.07
CA GLY A 141 2.90 28.56 -4.93
C GLY A 141 3.47 28.08 -6.27
N VAL A 142 3.08 26.88 -6.72
CA VAL A 142 3.51 26.32 -8.02
C VAL A 142 3.09 27.22 -9.18
N GLU A 143 4.06 27.84 -9.86
CA GLU A 143 3.82 28.66 -11.06
C GLU A 143 3.62 27.81 -12.32
N SER A 144 4.12 26.56 -12.32
CA SER A 144 4.06 25.67 -13.48
C SER A 144 2.64 25.17 -13.76
N LYS A 145 2.10 25.56 -14.91
CA LYS A 145 0.80 25.09 -15.41
C LYS A 145 0.71 23.56 -15.51
N LEU A 146 1.81 22.89 -15.84
CA LEU A 146 1.87 21.42 -15.95
C LEU A 146 1.70 20.77 -14.58
N LEU A 147 2.44 21.24 -13.58
CA LEU A 147 2.37 20.72 -12.22
C LEU A 147 0.99 20.97 -11.60
N GLN A 148 0.43 22.16 -11.79
CA GLN A 148 -0.94 22.45 -11.36
C GLN A 148 -1.97 21.51 -12.03
N ALA A 149 -1.82 21.22 -13.33
CA ALA A 149 -2.70 20.27 -14.02
C ALA A 149 -2.55 18.85 -13.46
N ARG A 150 -1.32 18.43 -13.14
CA ARG A 150 -1.06 17.12 -12.56
C ARG A 150 -1.61 17.00 -11.14
N MET A 151 -1.44 18.01 -10.29
CA MET A 151 -2.05 18.06 -8.95
C MET A 151 -3.58 18.00 -9.01
N ARG A 152 -4.22 18.75 -9.93
CA ARG A 152 -5.68 18.65 -10.14
C ARG A 152 -6.12 17.26 -10.57
N MET A 153 -5.34 16.60 -11.42
CA MET A 153 -5.61 15.23 -11.85
C MET A 153 -5.47 14.24 -10.69
N GLN A 154 -4.40 14.36 -9.87
CA GLN A 154 -4.21 13.53 -8.68
C GLN A 154 -5.33 13.75 -7.67
N GLN A 155 -5.74 15.00 -7.40
CA GLN A 155 -6.82 15.31 -6.47
C GLN A 155 -8.13 14.61 -6.86
N LYS A 156 -8.49 14.64 -8.15
CA LYS A 156 -9.67 13.90 -8.64
C LYS A 156 -9.63 12.41 -8.27
N TYR A 157 -8.48 11.76 -8.39
CA TYR A 157 -8.37 10.34 -8.06
C TYR A 157 -8.26 10.09 -6.56
N LEU A 158 -7.64 11.01 -5.80
CA LEU A 158 -7.67 10.96 -4.34
C LEU A 158 -9.10 11.02 -3.80
N ASP A 159 -9.93 11.91 -4.34
CA ASP A 159 -11.34 12.01 -3.95
C ASP A 159 -12.07 10.68 -4.22
N GLN A 160 -11.80 10.02 -5.35
CA GLN A 160 -12.34 8.69 -5.67
C GLN A 160 -11.83 7.60 -4.73
N PHE A 161 -10.55 7.63 -4.32
CA PHE A 161 -10.04 6.69 -3.32
C PHE A 161 -10.76 6.86 -1.98
N TYR A 162 -10.98 8.09 -1.52
CA TYR A 162 -11.69 8.35 -0.27
C TYR A 162 -13.18 7.95 -0.34
N GLU A 163 -13.83 8.11 -1.50
CA GLU A 163 -15.22 7.68 -1.71
C GLU A 163 -15.36 6.14 -1.76
N LEU A 164 -14.43 5.45 -2.43
CA LEU A 164 -14.49 3.99 -2.60
C LEU A 164 -14.04 3.21 -1.35
N TYR A 165 -13.14 3.78 -0.55
CA TYR A 165 -12.47 3.09 0.55
C TYR A 165 -12.60 3.84 1.88
N GLU A 166 -13.82 4.27 2.21
CA GLU A 166 -14.13 4.95 3.48
C GLU A 166 -13.72 4.14 4.72
N ASP A 167 -13.82 2.81 4.63
CA ASP A 167 -13.48 1.88 5.71
C ASP A 167 -11.98 1.54 5.77
N PHE A 168 -11.16 2.09 4.87
CA PHE A 168 -9.73 1.84 4.83
C PHE A 168 -8.93 2.99 5.44
N HIS A 169 -7.82 2.65 6.07
CA HIS A 169 -6.81 3.61 6.45
C HIS A 169 -5.97 4.01 5.24
N ILE A 170 -6.23 5.21 4.70
CA ILE A 170 -5.48 5.79 3.58
C ILE A 170 -4.32 6.63 4.11
N SER A 171 -3.09 6.21 3.80
CA SER A 171 -1.85 6.93 4.08
C SER A 171 -1.30 7.59 2.81
N LEU A 172 -1.03 8.90 2.89
CA LEU A 172 -0.52 9.68 1.75
C LEU A 172 0.98 9.92 1.91
N LEU A 173 1.76 9.68 0.85
CA LEU A 173 3.20 9.92 0.84
C LEU A 173 3.59 10.89 -0.28
N PRO A 174 4.44 11.89 0.02
CA PRO A 174 4.83 12.90 -0.95
C PRO A 174 5.75 12.32 -2.03
N LEU A 175 5.73 12.92 -3.23
CA LEU A 175 6.79 12.75 -4.20
C LEU A 175 8.04 13.49 -3.73
N LEU A 176 9.14 12.77 -3.54
CA LEU A 176 10.44 13.37 -3.22
C LEU A 176 11.18 13.78 -4.51
N SER A 177 11.99 14.83 -4.40
CA SER A 177 12.81 15.36 -5.50
C SER A 177 13.97 14.44 -5.90
N GLU A 178 14.42 13.61 -4.96
CA GLU A 178 15.53 12.70 -5.13
C GLU A 178 15.08 11.25 -4.94
N GLU A 179 15.80 10.33 -5.56
CA GLU A 179 15.56 8.91 -5.39
C GLU A 179 15.97 8.47 -3.98
N VAL A 180 15.07 7.77 -3.29
CA VAL A 180 15.33 7.24 -1.95
C VAL A 180 16.34 6.10 -2.05
N ARG A 181 17.61 6.38 -1.75
CA ARG A 181 18.71 5.40 -1.79
C ARG A 181 19.55 5.45 -0.52
N GLY A 182 19.90 4.27 -0.03
CA GLY A 182 20.69 4.11 1.19
C GLY A 182 19.85 4.07 2.45
N VAL A 183 20.46 3.58 3.54
CA VAL A 183 19.78 3.31 4.80
C VAL A 183 19.23 4.58 5.44
N ASP A 184 19.97 5.68 5.38
CA ASP A 184 19.58 6.93 6.02
C ASP A 184 18.38 7.58 5.30
N ALA A 185 18.39 7.61 3.97
CA ALA A 185 17.25 8.08 3.18
C ALA A 185 16.00 7.23 3.40
N LEU A 186 16.14 5.90 3.53
CA LEU A 186 15.02 5.01 3.85
C LEU A 186 14.45 5.28 5.24
N LYS A 187 15.31 5.54 6.24
CA LYS A 187 14.87 5.92 7.59
C LYS A 187 14.14 7.25 7.57
N ASP A 188 14.63 8.23 6.84
CA ASP A 188 13.95 9.51 6.69
C ASP A 188 12.61 9.36 5.98
N PHE A 189 12.55 8.58 4.90
CA PHE A 189 11.31 8.27 4.19
C PHE A 189 10.28 7.56 5.08
N SER A 190 10.71 6.63 5.94
CA SER A 190 9.82 5.88 6.85
C SER A 190 9.05 6.76 7.83
N LYS A 191 9.54 7.98 8.12
CA LYS A 191 8.83 8.94 8.98
C LYS A 191 7.50 9.38 8.38
N HIS A 192 7.39 9.41 7.05
CA HIS A 192 6.14 9.73 6.34
C HIS A 192 5.06 8.65 6.49
N LEU A 193 5.42 7.42 6.87
CA LEU A 193 4.46 6.34 7.14
C LEU A 193 3.86 6.43 8.55
N THR A 194 4.59 7.02 9.51
CA THR A 194 4.18 7.11 10.92
C THR A 194 3.56 8.46 11.27
N THR A 195 3.95 9.51 10.54
CA THR A 195 3.44 10.87 10.74
C THR A 195 2.56 11.25 9.55
N PRO A 196 1.25 11.49 9.76
CA PRO A 196 0.33 11.77 8.67
C PRO A 196 0.79 12.95 7.82
N PHE A 197 0.93 12.74 6.52
CA PHE A 197 1.13 13.83 5.57
C PHE A 197 -0.16 14.65 5.45
N ASN A 198 -0.21 15.78 6.16
CA ASN A 198 -1.40 16.62 6.19
C ASN A 198 -1.45 17.57 4.99
N LEU A 199 -2.24 17.20 3.98
CA LEU A 199 -2.61 18.09 2.87
C LEU A 199 -3.32 19.39 3.33
N ARG A 200 -3.95 19.38 4.52
CA ARG A 200 -4.80 20.47 5.05
C ARG A 200 -4.11 21.44 6.02
N SER A 201 -3.01 21.04 6.67
CA SER A 201 -2.38 21.84 7.75
C SER A 201 -1.88 23.22 7.31
N THR A 202 -1.69 23.40 6.01
CA THR A 202 -1.27 24.64 5.37
C THR A 202 -2.42 25.56 4.96
N ASN A 203 -3.64 25.09 4.77
CA ASN A 203 -4.78 26.01 4.59
C ASN A 203 -5.06 26.77 5.90
N GLU A 204 -4.94 26.10 7.05
CA GLU A 204 -4.97 26.77 8.35
C GLU A 204 -3.76 27.69 8.57
N CYS A 205 -2.56 27.32 8.07
CA CYS A 205 -1.38 28.20 8.09
C CYS A 205 -1.57 29.43 7.20
N LYS A 206 -2.10 29.27 5.98
CA LYS A 206 -2.43 30.38 5.05
C LYS A 206 -3.48 31.33 5.60
N VAL A 207 -4.52 30.81 6.25
CA VAL A 207 -5.50 31.68 6.92
C VAL A 207 -4.80 32.50 8.01
N LYS A 208 -3.93 31.88 8.82
CA LYS A 208 -3.16 32.58 9.86
C LYS A 208 -2.17 33.59 9.28
N ASP A 209 -1.46 33.25 8.21
CA ASP A 209 -0.48 34.12 7.56
C ASP A 209 -1.13 35.30 6.84
N ILE A 210 -2.27 35.10 6.17
CA ILE A 210 -3.05 36.18 5.56
C ILE A 210 -3.58 37.12 6.65
N THR A 211 -4.13 36.60 7.75
CA THR A 211 -4.60 37.46 8.86
C THR A 211 -3.48 38.27 9.48
N ASN A 212 -2.28 37.69 9.64
CA ASN A 212 -1.11 38.41 10.16
C ASN A 212 -0.64 39.53 9.22
N LEU A 213 -0.62 39.27 7.91
CA LEU A 213 -0.26 40.26 6.89
C LEU A 213 -1.29 41.39 6.78
N GLU A 214 -2.58 41.10 6.91
CA GLU A 214 -3.66 42.10 6.93
C GLU A 214 -3.56 43.02 8.16
N GLU A 215 -3.26 42.46 9.34
CA GLU A 215 -3.02 43.25 10.55
C GLU A 215 -1.80 44.17 10.42
N GLU A 216 -0.70 43.68 9.83
CA GLU A 216 0.52 44.44 9.63
C GLU A 216 0.32 45.57 8.60
N ALA A 217 -0.40 45.29 7.50
CA ALA A 217 -0.80 46.30 6.53
C ALA A 217 -1.71 47.38 7.13
N SER A 218 -2.61 47.01 8.05
CA SER A 218 -3.48 47.95 8.77
C SER A 218 -2.67 48.91 9.66
N LYS A 219 -1.72 48.38 10.43
CA LYS A 219 -0.80 49.18 11.26
C LYS A 219 0.03 50.16 10.43
N LEU A 220 0.54 49.71 9.27
CA LEU A 220 1.32 50.57 8.37
C LEU A 220 0.47 51.70 7.78
N ARG A 221 -0.78 51.44 7.40
CA ARG A 221 -1.71 52.49 6.93
C ARG A 221 -2.02 53.52 8.01
N GLN A 222 -2.21 53.07 9.25
CA GLN A 222 -2.44 53.98 10.37
C GLN A 222 -1.23 54.90 10.61
N ARG A 223 -0.02 54.34 10.62
CA ARG A 223 1.22 55.13 10.73
C ARG A 223 1.40 56.13 9.58
N LEU A 224 1.07 55.73 8.35
CA LEU A 224 1.09 56.63 7.20
C LEU A 224 0.14 57.82 7.41
N SER A 225 -1.08 57.55 7.87
CA SER A 225 -2.06 58.61 8.17
C SER A 225 -1.60 59.57 9.27
N GLU A 226 -0.94 59.05 10.32
CA GLU A 226 -0.37 59.87 11.40
C GLU A 226 0.77 60.78 10.87
N ILE A 227 1.67 60.23 10.05
CA ILE A 227 2.77 60.98 9.43
C ILE A 227 2.24 62.03 8.46
N GLU A 228 1.22 61.71 7.66
CA GLU A 228 0.59 62.66 6.73
C GLU A 228 -0.07 63.83 7.48
N ALA A 229 -0.76 63.57 8.59
CA ALA A 229 -1.32 64.60 9.46
C ALA A 229 -0.21 65.50 10.06
N GLU A 230 0.91 64.91 10.50
CA GLU A 230 2.04 65.66 11.05
C GLU A 230 2.73 66.53 9.99
N ILE A 231 2.87 66.04 8.76
CA ILE A 231 3.39 66.81 7.61
C ILE A 231 2.46 67.98 7.27
N GLU A 232 1.13 67.77 7.27
CA GLU A 232 0.17 68.83 6.97
C GLU A 232 0.16 69.93 8.04
N THR A 233 0.30 69.52 9.31
CA THR A 233 0.41 70.44 10.45
C THR A 233 1.69 71.29 10.34
N ASN A 234 2.81 70.66 9.99
CA ASN A 234 4.09 71.35 9.76
C ASN A 234 4.08 72.26 8.51
N ARG A 235 3.36 71.89 7.45
CA ARG A 235 3.15 72.74 6.27
C ARG A 235 2.36 74.00 6.62
N LYS A 236 1.29 73.88 7.42
CA LYS A 236 0.50 75.02 7.89
C LYS A 236 1.30 75.91 8.85
N GLY A 237 2.17 75.34 9.67
CA GLY A 237 3.10 76.08 10.54
C GLY A 237 4.16 76.89 9.79
N LYS A 238 4.61 76.45 8.61
CA LYS A 238 5.58 77.17 7.76
C LYS A 238 4.99 78.29 6.90
N GLN A 239 3.66 78.42 6.80
CA GLN A 239 2.99 79.48 6.04
C GLN A 239 2.70 80.75 6.87
N ILE A 240 3.07 80.79 8.16
CA ILE A 240 2.78 81.89 9.10
C ILE A 240 4.06 82.70 9.46
N VAL A 241 5.16 82.52 8.73
CA VAL A 241 6.39 83.33 8.89
C VAL A 241 6.65 84.15 7.64
#